data_AF-A0A0T9RB97-F1
#
_entry.id   AF-A0A0T9RB97-F1
#
_cell.length_a   1.000
_cell.length_b   1.000
_cell.length_c   1.000
_cell.angle_alpha   90.00
_cell.angle_beta   90.00
_cell.angle_gamma   90.00
#
_symmetry.space_group_name_H-M   'P 1'
#
loop_
_entity.id
_entity.type
_entity.pdbx_description
1 polymer ?
#
loop_
_entity_poly.entity_id
_entity_poly.type
_entity_poly.pdbx_seq_one_letter_code
_entity_poly.pdbx_strand_id
1 'polypeptide(L)'
;MVGDIVNGTYDGSNDSVYNVMDSLNRYSDLIDGWARTTASKMFDAVNAKDVAMWRSNSQEISVGLRQIVENTSVGQVARSIVEEQIKLIKSLPLQAADRVHDIHNQAIEAVITGGRAGPFAKEIAKSGDVAVSRANMIARTEIGRASTALTQARSLSIGSSGYIWRTAEDSDVRHSHQKMEGKFVRWDNPPTLDGMTGHAGALPNCRCYCEVIIPER
;
A
#
# COMPACT_ATOMS: atom_id res chain seq x y z
N MET A 1 -19.56 0.87 8.81
CA MET A 1 -18.40 0.66 7.89
C MET A 1 -18.85 -0.23 6.73
N VAL A 2 -18.03 -0.44 5.68
CA VAL A 2 -18.40 -1.12 4.42
C VAL A 2 -19.36 -2.32 4.59
N GLY A 3 -19.08 -3.22 5.54
CA GLY A 3 -19.95 -4.37 5.83
C GLY A 3 -21.38 -3.99 6.26
N ASP A 4 -21.55 -2.92 7.04
CA ASP A 4 -22.87 -2.42 7.46
C ASP A 4 -23.66 -1.84 6.28
N ILE A 5 -22.98 -1.18 5.34
CA ILE A 5 -23.60 -0.65 4.12
C ILE A 5 -24.11 -1.81 3.27
N VAL A 6 -23.26 -2.83 3.06
CA VAL A 6 -23.64 -4.00 2.25
C VAL A 6 -24.76 -4.81 2.93
N ASN A 7 -24.63 -5.11 4.22
CA ASN A 7 -25.57 -5.98 4.94
C ASN A 7 -26.89 -5.27 5.30
N GLY A 8 -26.90 -3.95 5.39
CA GLY A 8 -28.08 -3.17 5.80
C GLY A 8 -29.07 -2.89 4.67
N THR A 9 -28.64 -2.94 3.41
CA THR A 9 -29.47 -2.48 2.27
C THR A 9 -29.61 -3.49 1.14
N TYR A 10 -28.82 -4.57 1.10
CA TYR A 10 -28.91 -5.58 0.03
C TYR A 10 -30.02 -6.60 0.29
N ASP A 11 -30.97 -6.73 -0.65
CA ASP A 11 -32.09 -7.69 -0.57
C ASP A 11 -32.12 -8.72 -1.71
N GLY A 12 -31.14 -8.66 -2.63
CA GLY A 12 -31.09 -9.53 -3.81
C GLY A 12 -31.68 -8.93 -5.09
N SER A 13 -32.27 -7.74 -5.03
CA SER A 13 -32.75 -7.00 -6.21
C SER A 13 -31.66 -6.15 -6.87
N ASN A 14 -31.81 -5.84 -8.15
CA ASN A 14 -30.94 -4.89 -8.87
C ASN A 14 -30.94 -3.51 -8.17
N ASP A 15 -32.11 -3.05 -7.72
CA ASP A 15 -32.25 -1.74 -7.05
C ASP A 15 -31.42 -1.69 -5.76
N SER A 16 -31.40 -2.78 -4.99
CA SER A 16 -30.57 -2.87 -3.79
C SER A 16 -29.07 -2.82 -4.09
N VAL A 17 -28.62 -3.37 -5.22
CA VAL A 17 -27.21 -3.27 -5.67
C VAL A 17 -26.86 -1.83 -6.00
N TYR A 18 -27.69 -1.15 -6.78
CA TYR A 18 -27.43 0.25 -7.14
C TYR A 18 -27.37 1.14 -5.90
N ASN A 19 -28.24 0.90 -4.91
CA ASN A 19 -28.23 1.62 -3.64
C ASN A 19 -26.94 1.34 -2.83
N VAL A 20 -26.48 0.08 -2.77
CA VAL A 20 -25.21 -0.28 -2.13
C VAL A 20 -24.04 0.40 -2.83
N MET A 21 -23.99 0.38 -4.16
CA MET A 21 -22.92 1.01 -4.94
C MET A 21 -22.89 2.53 -4.72
N ASP A 22 -24.03 3.21 -4.82
CA ASP A 22 -24.13 4.65 -4.57
C ASP A 22 -23.70 5.00 -3.14
N SER A 23 -24.14 4.21 -2.14
CA SER A 23 -23.75 4.39 -0.75
C SER A 23 -22.23 4.23 -0.53
N LEU A 24 -21.61 3.24 -1.17
CA LEU A 24 -20.16 3.01 -1.07
C LEU A 24 -19.34 4.07 -1.81
N ASN A 25 -19.83 4.55 -2.97
CA ASN A 25 -19.23 5.66 -3.70
C ASN A 25 -19.27 6.95 -2.86
N ARG A 26 -20.44 7.31 -2.31
CA ARG A 26 -20.59 8.46 -1.41
C ARG A 26 -19.74 8.31 -0.16
N TYR A 27 -19.63 7.10 0.40
CA TYR A 27 -18.77 6.85 1.54
C TYR A 27 -17.29 7.10 1.20
N SER A 28 -16.83 6.75 0.00
CA SER A 28 -15.48 7.08 -0.49
C SER A 28 -15.23 8.59 -0.49
N ASP A 29 -16.21 9.39 -0.91
CA ASP A 29 -16.10 10.85 -0.91
C ASP A 29 -16.14 11.44 0.51
N LEU A 30 -17.04 10.94 1.36
CA LEU A 30 -17.18 11.38 2.74
C LEU A 30 -15.90 11.18 3.57
N ILE A 31 -15.12 10.13 3.26
CA ILE A 31 -13.91 9.82 4.01
C ILE A 31 -12.68 10.61 3.53
N ASP A 32 -12.79 11.50 2.53
CA ASP A 32 -11.62 12.20 1.95
C ASP A 32 -10.77 12.93 3.01
N GLY A 33 -11.41 13.72 3.88
CA GLY A 33 -10.71 14.44 4.96
C GLY A 33 -10.07 13.51 5.99
N TRP A 34 -10.73 12.41 6.32
CA TRP A 34 -10.18 11.37 7.20
C TRP A 34 -9.01 10.63 6.56
N ALA A 35 -9.12 10.31 5.27
CA ALA A 35 -8.08 9.64 4.48
C ALA A 35 -6.82 10.52 4.40
N ARG A 36 -6.98 11.82 4.14
CA ARG A 36 -5.88 12.81 4.17
C ARG A 36 -5.18 12.82 5.52
N THR A 37 -5.95 12.96 6.61
CA THR A 37 -5.39 13.00 7.97
C THR A 37 -4.65 11.71 8.31
N THR A 38 -5.23 10.56 7.96
CA THR A 38 -4.65 9.24 8.22
C THR A 38 -3.38 9.02 7.40
N ALA A 39 -3.41 9.36 6.11
CA ALA A 39 -2.26 9.27 5.22
C ALA A 39 -1.09 10.15 5.69
N SER A 40 -1.37 11.40 6.09
CA SER A 40 -0.34 12.29 6.65
C SER A 40 0.28 11.73 7.92
N LYS A 41 -0.53 11.25 8.88
CA LYS A 41 -0.01 10.64 10.12
C LYS A 41 0.84 9.39 9.86
N MET A 42 0.39 8.54 8.94
CA MET A 42 1.14 7.35 8.53
C MET A 42 2.48 7.75 7.90
N PHE A 43 2.48 8.73 7.01
CA PHE A 43 3.68 9.27 6.40
C PHE A 43 4.65 9.86 7.44
N ASP A 44 4.15 10.67 8.37
CA ASP A 44 4.97 11.30 9.42
C ASP A 44 5.67 10.25 10.30
N ALA A 45 4.96 9.17 10.64
CA ALA A 45 5.54 8.06 11.39
C ALA A 45 6.66 7.34 10.61
N VAL A 46 6.46 7.08 9.32
CA VAL A 46 7.48 6.48 8.44
C VAL A 46 8.68 7.41 8.29
N ASN A 47 8.45 8.69 8.04
CA ASN A 47 9.50 9.70 7.88
C ASN A 47 10.31 9.87 9.17
N ALA A 48 9.66 9.88 10.34
CA ALA A 48 10.36 9.95 11.61
C ALA A 48 11.30 8.73 11.82
N LYS A 49 10.83 7.53 11.48
CA LYS A 49 11.63 6.30 11.57
C LYS A 49 12.81 6.31 10.58
N ASP A 50 12.56 6.69 9.33
CA ASP A 50 13.59 6.82 8.29
C ASP A 50 14.66 7.83 8.73
N VAL A 51 14.27 9.03 9.18
CA VAL A 51 15.21 10.04 9.72
C VAL A 51 16.02 9.50 10.90
N ALA A 52 15.43 8.73 11.80
CA ALA A 52 16.14 8.14 12.93
C ALA A 52 17.23 7.15 12.45
N MET A 53 16.92 6.29 11.48
CA MET A 53 17.88 5.38 10.84
C MET A 53 19.03 6.15 10.16
N TRP A 54 18.72 7.23 9.44
CA TRP A 54 19.75 8.04 8.81
C TRP A 54 20.67 8.72 9.82
N ARG A 55 20.14 9.13 10.98
CA ARG A 55 20.94 9.72 12.06
C ARG A 55 21.85 8.71 12.74
N SER A 56 21.40 7.46 12.94
CA SER A 56 22.23 6.41 13.54
C SER A 56 23.37 5.98 12.63
N ASN A 57 23.14 5.97 11.31
CA ASN A 57 24.11 5.45 10.35
C ASN A 57 25.18 6.48 9.94
N SER A 58 25.03 7.76 10.26
CA SER A 58 26.06 8.79 10.02
C SER A 58 25.79 10.07 10.80
N GLN A 59 26.71 10.46 11.68
CA GLN A 59 26.65 11.78 12.33
C GLN A 59 26.77 12.93 11.31
N GLU A 60 27.56 12.76 10.25
CA GLU A 60 27.75 13.77 9.18
C GLU A 60 26.52 13.97 8.29
N ILE A 61 25.72 12.93 8.06
CA ILE A 61 24.53 13.02 7.20
C ILE A 61 23.50 13.98 7.78
N SER A 62 23.44 14.11 9.12
CA SER A 62 22.46 14.95 9.82
C SER A 62 22.46 16.43 9.39
N VAL A 63 23.57 16.95 8.86
CA VAL A 63 23.70 18.34 8.39
C VAL A 63 23.18 18.50 6.96
N GLY A 64 23.57 17.60 6.04
CA GLY A 64 23.06 17.59 4.67
C GLY A 64 21.57 17.28 4.61
N LEU A 65 21.09 16.37 5.46
CA LEU A 65 19.68 15.99 5.55
C LEU A 65 18.76 17.14 5.97
N ARG A 66 19.29 18.13 6.72
CA ARG A 66 18.53 19.29 7.22
C ARG A 66 18.38 20.37 6.14
N GLN A 67 19.36 20.52 5.24
CA GLN A 67 19.30 21.44 4.10
C GLN A 67 18.42 20.93 2.95
N ILE A 68 18.18 19.62 2.86
CA ILE A 68 17.41 19.01 1.78
C ILE A 68 15.88 19.16 1.97
N VAL A 69 15.38 19.63 3.12
CA VAL A 69 13.93 19.58 3.39
C VAL A 69 13.13 20.70 2.71
N GLU A 70 13.75 21.81 2.27
CA GLU A 70 13.03 22.93 1.67
C GLU A 70 13.31 23.02 0.15
N ASN A 71 12.29 22.68 -0.66
CA ASN A 71 12.26 22.69 -2.14
C ASN A 71 13.11 21.63 -2.90
N THR A 72 13.29 20.43 -2.35
CA THR A 72 14.03 19.35 -3.03
C THR A 72 13.16 18.19 -3.54
N SER A 73 13.78 17.30 -4.33
CA SER A 73 13.21 16.04 -4.82
C SER A 73 12.60 15.16 -3.72
N VAL A 74 13.12 15.20 -2.49
CA VAL A 74 12.59 14.43 -1.34
C VAL A 74 11.19 14.93 -0.94
N GLY A 75 10.98 16.24 -0.94
CA GLY A 75 9.67 16.84 -0.64
C GLY A 75 8.59 16.54 -1.69
N GLN A 76 8.99 16.34 -2.95
CA GLN A 76 8.07 15.87 -3.99
C GLN A 76 7.69 14.40 -3.78
N VAL A 77 8.65 13.53 -3.45
CA VAL A 77 8.41 12.12 -3.11
C VAL A 77 7.50 11.99 -1.89
N ALA A 78 7.71 12.80 -0.86
CA ALA A 78 6.85 12.84 0.32
C ALA A 78 5.38 13.13 -0.04
N ARG A 79 5.14 14.16 -0.86
CA ARG A 79 3.79 14.50 -1.33
C ARG A 79 3.18 13.39 -2.17
N SER A 80 3.94 12.78 -3.08
CA SER A 80 3.41 11.67 -3.90
C SER A 80 3.02 10.46 -3.06
N ILE A 81 3.77 10.15 -2.00
CA ILE A 81 3.44 9.05 -1.09
C ILE A 81 2.09 9.31 -0.42
N VAL A 82 1.89 10.52 0.14
CA VAL A 82 0.63 10.88 0.82
C VAL A 82 -0.55 10.82 -0.14
N GLU A 83 -0.42 11.37 -1.35
CA GLU A 83 -1.48 11.33 -2.37
C GLU A 83 -1.83 9.90 -2.81
N GLU A 84 -0.84 9.02 -2.94
CA GLU A 84 -1.09 7.61 -3.24
C GLU A 84 -1.80 6.89 -2.09
N GLN A 85 -1.43 7.17 -0.84
CA GLN A 85 -2.14 6.62 0.33
C GLN A 85 -3.60 7.05 0.38
N ILE A 86 -3.89 8.32 0.07
CA ILE A 86 -5.27 8.82 0.02
C ILE A 86 -6.08 8.03 -1.01
N LYS A 87 -5.54 7.83 -2.21
CA LYS A 87 -6.19 7.02 -3.26
C LYS A 87 -6.44 5.59 -2.80
N LEU A 88 -5.46 4.95 -2.17
CA LEU A 88 -5.60 3.57 -1.70
C LEU A 88 -6.66 3.44 -0.60
N ILE A 89 -6.69 4.35 0.37
CA ILE A 89 -7.74 4.38 1.40
C ILE A 89 -9.13 4.55 0.77
N LYS A 90 -9.27 5.49 -0.16
CA LYS A 90 -10.53 5.74 -0.88
C LYS A 90 -10.93 4.61 -1.81
N SER A 91 -9.98 3.79 -2.27
CA SER A 91 -10.25 2.63 -3.13
C SER A 91 -10.96 1.48 -2.41
N LEU A 92 -10.84 1.38 -1.08
CA LEU A 92 -11.44 0.31 -0.28
C LEU A 92 -12.96 0.20 -0.46
N PRO A 93 -13.76 1.28 -0.26
CA PRO A 93 -15.20 1.21 -0.49
C PRO A 93 -15.58 1.07 -1.97
N LEU A 94 -14.81 1.67 -2.89
CA LEU A 94 -15.08 1.59 -4.34
C LEU A 94 -14.98 0.15 -4.83
N GLN A 95 -13.92 -0.56 -4.45
CA GLN A 95 -13.73 -1.95 -4.85
C GLN A 95 -14.70 -2.90 -4.14
N ALA A 96 -15.18 -2.54 -2.95
CA ALA A 96 -16.29 -3.26 -2.34
C ALA A 96 -17.57 -3.10 -3.16
N ALA A 97 -17.82 -1.91 -3.73
CA ALA A 97 -18.96 -1.68 -4.61
C ALA A 97 -18.86 -2.52 -5.89
N ASP A 98 -17.71 -2.48 -6.56
CA ASP A 98 -17.43 -3.29 -7.76
C ASP A 98 -17.63 -4.78 -7.47
N ARG A 99 -17.10 -5.26 -6.34
CA ARG A 99 -17.25 -6.66 -5.93
C ARG A 99 -18.71 -7.07 -5.73
N VAL A 100 -19.51 -6.23 -5.08
CA VAL A 100 -20.94 -6.53 -4.86
C VAL A 100 -21.67 -6.63 -6.20
N HIS A 101 -21.40 -5.70 -7.12
CA HIS A 101 -21.96 -5.69 -8.46
C HIS A 101 -21.57 -6.94 -9.26
N ASP A 102 -20.30 -7.32 -9.24
CA ASP A 102 -19.81 -8.50 -9.98
C ASP A 102 -20.43 -9.80 -9.46
N ILE A 103 -20.50 -9.98 -8.13
CA ILE A 103 -21.12 -11.16 -7.52
C ILE A 103 -22.61 -11.21 -7.86
N HIS A 104 -23.28 -10.06 -7.89
CA HIS A 104 -24.69 -10.00 -8.24
C HIS A 104 -24.95 -10.39 -9.70
N ASN A 105 -24.13 -9.90 -10.64
CA ASN A 105 -24.24 -10.30 -12.04
C ASN A 105 -24.00 -11.80 -12.24
N GLN A 106 -23.02 -12.37 -11.53
CA GLN A 106 -22.81 -13.83 -11.51
C GLN A 106 -24.02 -14.58 -10.95
N ALA A 107 -24.70 -14.02 -9.94
CA ALA A 107 -25.92 -14.61 -9.39
C ALA A 107 -27.06 -14.62 -10.42
N ILE A 108 -27.24 -13.54 -11.19
CA ILE A 108 -28.21 -13.45 -12.27
C ILE A 108 -27.94 -14.54 -13.32
N GLU A 109 -26.71 -14.65 -13.80
CA GLU A 109 -26.31 -15.66 -14.79
C GLU A 109 -26.54 -17.09 -14.28
N ALA A 110 -26.20 -17.34 -13.01
CA ALA A 110 -26.43 -18.64 -12.38
C ALA A 110 -27.93 -18.97 -12.30
N VAL A 111 -28.80 -18.01 -11.98
CA VAL A 111 -30.26 -18.24 -11.93
C VAL A 111 -30.82 -18.50 -13.33
N ILE A 112 -30.40 -17.73 -14.33
CA ILE A 112 -30.80 -17.92 -15.74
C ILE A 112 -30.46 -19.34 -16.22
N THR A 113 -29.32 -19.88 -15.77
CA THR A 113 -28.85 -21.23 -16.12
C THR A 113 -29.40 -22.35 -15.22
N GLY A 114 -30.39 -22.05 -14.36
CA GLY A 114 -31.09 -23.04 -13.52
C GLY A 114 -30.43 -23.31 -12.15
N GLY A 115 -29.43 -22.51 -11.78
CA GLY A 115 -28.75 -22.53 -10.49
C GLY A 115 -29.51 -21.81 -9.36
N ARG A 116 -28.92 -21.80 -8.16
CA ARG A 116 -29.51 -21.18 -6.94
C ARG A 116 -28.79 -19.89 -6.56
N ALA A 117 -29.56 -18.86 -6.17
CA ALA A 117 -29.05 -17.55 -5.75
C ALA A 117 -28.47 -17.49 -4.32
N GLY A 118 -28.87 -18.41 -3.43
CA GLY A 118 -28.51 -18.37 -2.00
C GLY A 118 -27.01 -18.27 -1.68
N PRO A 119 -26.09 -18.98 -2.37
CA PRO A 119 -24.66 -18.87 -2.16
C PRO A 119 -24.09 -17.45 -2.38
N PHE A 120 -24.69 -16.68 -3.28
CA PHE A 120 -24.19 -15.36 -3.67
C PHE A 120 -24.48 -14.27 -2.63
N ALA A 121 -25.62 -14.34 -1.93
CA ALA A 121 -25.92 -13.41 -0.84
C ALA A 121 -24.89 -13.49 0.30
N LYS A 122 -24.45 -14.71 0.64
CA LYS A 122 -23.38 -14.92 1.63
C LYS A 122 -22.04 -14.37 1.15
N GLU A 123 -21.75 -14.46 -0.15
CA GLU A 123 -20.52 -13.95 -0.74
C GLU A 123 -20.49 -12.42 -0.81
N ILE A 124 -21.64 -11.79 -1.07
CA ILE A 124 -21.83 -10.34 -0.99
C ILE A 124 -21.59 -9.84 0.43
N ALA A 125 -22.17 -10.49 1.44
CA ALA A 125 -22.00 -10.11 2.85
C ALA A 125 -20.52 -10.12 3.30
N LYS A 126 -19.71 -11.06 2.77
CA LYS A 126 -18.26 -11.12 3.03
C LYS A 126 -17.47 -9.96 2.42
N SER A 127 -18.05 -9.12 1.57
CA SER A 127 -17.33 -8.00 0.94
C SER A 127 -16.76 -7.03 1.98
N GLY A 128 -17.41 -6.90 3.15
CA GLY A 128 -16.86 -6.18 4.30
C GLY A 128 -15.55 -6.79 4.82
N ASP A 129 -15.51 -8.10 5.04
CA ASP A 129 -14.31 -8.82 5.52
C ASP A 129 -13.17 -8.76 4.50
N VAL A 130 -13.51 -8.82 3.20
CA VAL A 130 -12.55 -8.65 2.10
C VAL A 130 -11.97 -7.24 2.11
N ALA A 131 -12.80 -6.21 2.33
CA ALA A 131 -12.33 -4.83 2.44
C ALA A 131 -11.39 -4.63 3.65
N VAL A 132 -11.68 -5.25 4.79
CA VAL A 132 -10.79 -5.24 5.98
C VAL A 132 -9.47 -5.93 5.68
N SER A 133 -9.50 -7.12 5.07
CA SER A 133 -8.30 -7.86 4.70
C SER A 133 -7.42 -7.06 3.75
N ARG A 134 -8.03 -6.36 2.80
CA ARG A 134 -7.34 -5.46 1.89
C ARG A 134 -6.74 -4.25 2.59
N ALA A 135 -7.46 -3.63 3.52
CA ALA A 135 -6.94 -2.51 4.31
C ALA A 135 -5.66 -2.90 5.06
N ASN A 136 -5.63 -4.10 5.65
CA ASN A 136 -4.43 -4.62 6.32
C ASN A 136 -3.26 -4.84 5.35
N MET A 137 -3.54 -5.37 4.15
CA MET A 137 -2.52 -5.57 3.11
C MET A 137 -1.94 -4.24 2.62
N ILE A 138 -2.80 -3.25 2.36
CA ILE A 138 -2.41 -1.88 1.99
C ILE A 138 -1.52 -1.29 3.08
N ALA A 139 -1.98 -1.30 4.33
CA ALA A 139 -1.22 -0.72 5.45
C ALA A 139 0.20 -1.31 5.54
N ARG A 140 0.37 -2.63 5.46
CA ARG A 140 1.68 -3.27 5.54
C ARG A 140 2.58 -2.95 4.34
N THR A 141 2.02 -3.03 3.14
CA THR A 141 2.78 -2.86 1.89
C THR A 141 3.19 -1.40 1.70
N GLU A 142 2.29 -0.47 1.99
CA GLU A 142 2.53 0.93 1.73
C GLU A 142 3.45 1.60 2.76
N ILE A 143 3.48 1.10 4.00
CA ILE A 143 4.52 1.49 4.97
C ILE A 143 5.91 1.14 4.41
N GLY A 144 6.07 -0.07 3.88
CA GLY A 144 7.33 -0.52 3.27
C GLY A 144 7.70 0.31 2.05
N ARG A 145 6.77 0.51 1.11
CA ARG A 145 6.99 1.33 -0.10
C ARG A 145 7.34 2.78 0.24
N ALA A 146 6.64 3.40 1.18
CA ALA A 146 6.92 4.76 1.63
C ALA A 146 8.33 4.88 2.24
N SER A 147 8.70 3.92 3.10
CA SER A 147 10.03 3.88 3.71
C SER A 147 11.11 3.77 2.63
N THR A 148 10.99 2.81 1.72
CA THR A 148 11.97 2.58 0.66
C THR A 148 12.09 3.78 -0.28
N ALA A 149 10.97 4.42 -0.64
CA ALA A 149 10.97 5.61 -1.49
C ALA A 149 11.68 6.81 -0.82
N LEU A 150 11.45 7.04 0.48
CA LEU A 150 12.15 8.08 1.24
C LEU A 150 13.65 7.78 1.35
N THR A 151 14.00 6.54 1.70
CA THR A 151 15.39 6.08 1.76
C THR A 151 16.06 6.27 0.40
N GLN A 152 15.43 5.87 -0.71
CA GLN A 152 15.96 6.07 -2.06
C GLN A 152 16.19 7.55 -2.37
N ALA A 153 15.19 8.40 -2.14
CA ALA A 153 15.27 9.83 -2.44
C ALA A 153 16.42 10.51 -1.67
N ARG A 154 16.58 10.19 -0.38
CA ARG A 154 17.69 10.68 0.44
C ARG A 154 19.03 10.12 -0.01
N SER A 155 19.09 8.83 -0.35
CA SER A 155 20.31 8.18 -0.84
C SER A 155 20.81 8.83 -2.13
N LEU A 156 19.92 9.03 -3.10
CA LEU A 156 20.27 9.69 -4.37
C LEU A 156 20.74 11.13 -4.15
N SER A 157 20.14 11.86 -3.19
CA SER A 157 20.53 13.23 -2.88
C SER A 157 21.96 13.39 -2.34
N ILE A 158 22.54 12.31 -1.80
CA ILE A 158 23.93 12.25 -1.32
C ILE A 158 24.86 11.49 -2.26
N GLY A 159 24.40 11.17 -3.48
CA GLY A 159 25.21 10.50 -4.51
C GLY A 159 25.33 8.98 -4.33
N SER A 160 24.55 8.35 -3.44
CA SER A 160 24.53 6.89 -3.33
C SER A 160 23.94 6.25 -4.58
N SER A 161 24.65 5.29 -5.16
CA SER A 161 24.22 4.56 -6.37
C SER A 161 23.31 3.36 -6.07
N GLY A 162 23.26 2.90 -4.81
CA GLY A 162 22.53 1.71 -4.45
C GLY A 162 22.67 1.31 -2.97
N TYR A 163 22.25 0.08 -2.69
CA TYR A 163 22.20 -0.46 -1.34
C TYR A 163 22.47 -1.97 -1.36
N ILE A 164 22.81 -2.53 -0.20
CA ILE A 164 22.83 -3.98 0.03
C ILE A 164 21.44 -4.42 0.46
N TRP A 165 20.88 -5.41 -0.23
CA TRP A 165 19.57 -5.95 0.09
C TRP A 165 19.64 -6.81 1.35
N ARG A 166 18.90 -6.42 2.38
CA ARG A 166 18.77 -7.17 3.63
C ARG A 166 17.37 -7.71 3.80
N THR A 167 17.27 -8.91 4.33
CA THR A 167 16.00 -9.59 4.62
C THR A 167 15.67 -9.48 6.11
N ALA A 168 14.46 -9.90 6.48
CA ALA A 168 14.09 -10.04 7.89
C ALA A 168 14.70 -11.30 8.54
N GLU A 169 15.41 -12.13 7.75
CA GLU A 169 16.10 -13.36 8.19
C GLU A 169 15.22 -14.37 8.95
N ASP A 170 13.92 -14.42 8.64
CA ASP A 170 12.98 -15.36 9.25
C ASP A 170 12.29 -16.28 8.22
N SER A 171 11.49 -17.21 8.74
CA SER A 171 10.80 -18.23 7.94
C SER A 171 9.77 -17.69 6.95
N ASP A 172 9.28 -16.46 7.16
CA ASP A 172 8.25 -15.85 6.31
C ASP A 172 8.88 -15.09 5.11
N VAL A 173 10.20 -14.96 5.08
CA VAL A 173 10.90 -14.39 3.92
C VAL A 173 10.77 -15.33 2.73
N ARG A 174 10.18 -14.83 1.65
CA ARG A 174 10.02 -15.56 0.38
C ARG A 174 11.37 -16.03 -0.16
N HIS A 175 11.41 -17.22 -0.75
CA HIS A 175 12.66 -17.83 -1.25
C HIS A 175 13.42 -16.95 -2.26
N SER A 176 12.71 -16.25 -3.15
CA SER A 176 13.30 -15.28 -4.09
C SER A 176 13.95 -14.09 -3.38
N HIS A 177 13.37 -13.62 -2.27
CA HIS A 177 13.91 -12.56 -1.44
C HIS A 177 15.11 -13.03 -0.60
N GLN A 178 15.08 -14.26 -0.07
CA GLN A 178 16.23 -14.86 0.63
C GLN A 178 17.47 -14.89 -0.26
N LYS A 179 17.29 -15.21 -1.55
CA LYS A 179 18.38 -15.18 -2.56
C LYS A 179 18.96 -13.78 -2.81
N MET A 180 18.31 -12.72 -2.33
CA MET A 180 18.82 -11.36 -2.45
C MET A 180 19.64 -10.91 -1.26
N GLU A 181 19.66 -11.65 -0.15
CA GLU A 181 20.45 -11.31 1.03
C GLU A 181 21.90 -11.01 0.67
N GLY A 182 22.40 -9.85 1.10
CA GLY A 182 23.77 -9.40 0.85
C GLY A 182 24.07 -8.91 -0.57
N LYS A 183 23.10 -8.95 -1.50
CA LYS A 183 23.34 -8.49 -2.88
C LYS A 183 23.24 -6.98 -3.01
N PHE A 184 24.17 -6.40 -3.75
CA PHE A 184 24.09 -5.00 -4.15
C PHE A 184 23.00 -4.78 -5.20
N VAL A 185 22.16 -3.77 -4.99
CA VAL A 185 21.09 -3.35 -5.89
C VAL A 185 21.22 -1.86 -6.15
N ARG A 186 21.24 -1.48 -7.43
CA ARG A 186 21.25 -0.09 -7.84
C ARG A 186 19.86 0.52 -7.73
N TRP A 187 19.77 1.79 -7.37
CA TRP A 187 18.49 2.52 -7.32
C TRP A 187 17.80 2.65 -8.68
N ASP A 188 18.57 2.65 -9.77
CA ASP A 188 18.07 2.76 -11.16
C ASP A 188 17.74 1.41 -11.81
N ASN A 189 18.07 0.29 -11.15
CA ASN A 189 17.88 -1.05 -11.68
C ASN A 189 17.37 -2.03 -10.60
N PRO A 190 16.12 -1.85 -10.12
CA PRO A 190 15.50 -2.78 -9.17
C PRO A 190 15.38 -4.20 -9.75
N PRO A 191 15.51 -5.25 -8.91
CA PRO A 191 15.31 -6.63 -9.35
C PRO A 191 13.83 -6.94 -9.60
N THR A 192 13.58 -7.97 -10.40
CA THR A 192 12.26 -8.59 -10.56
C THR A 192 12.20 -9.88 -9.75
N LEU A 193 11.36 -9.92 -8.73
CA LEU A 193 11.15 -11.05 -7.83
C LEU A 193 9.66 -11.39 -7.81
N ASP A 194 9.30 -12.66 -7.84
CA ASP A 194 7.91 -13.13 -7.80
C ASP A 194 7.00 -12.47 -8.85
N GLY A 195 7.55 -12.19 -10.04
CA GLY A 195 6.83 -11.52 -11.12
C GLY A 195 6.63 -10.01 -10.94
N MET A 196 7.26 -9.40 -9.94
CA MET A 196 7.14 -7.98 -9.63
C MET A 196 8.52 -7.32 -9.55
N THR A 197 8.66 -6.15 -10.17
CA THR A 197 9.88 -5.34 -10.08
C THR A 197 9.78 -4.38 -8.90
N GLY A 198 10.77 -4.40 -8.01
CA GLY A 198 10.75 -3.52 -6.84
C GLY A 198 11.99 -3.61 -5.97
N HIS A 199 12.19 -2.57 -5.16
CA HIS A 199 13.25 -2.49 -4.17
C HIS A 199 12.90 -3.27 -2.89
N ALA A 200 13.90 -3.45 -2.02
CA ALA A 200 13.71 -4.09 -0.72
C ALA A 200 12.65 -3.31 0.08
N GLY A 201 11.69 -4.02 0.69
CA GLY A 201 10.59 -3.39 1.44
C GLY A 201 9.44 -2.84 0.59
N ALA A 202 9.61 -2.69 -0.73
CA ALA A 202 8.60 -2.09 -1.60
C ALA A 202 7.64 -3.10 -2.26
N LEU A 203 7.88 -4.40 -2.10
CA LEU A 203 7.02 -5.47 -2.63
C LEU A 203 5.90 -5.84 -1.64
N PRO A 204 4.78 -6.43 -2.08
CA PRO A 204 3.67 -6.78 -1.20
C PRO A 204 4.09 -7.60 0.02
N ASN A 205 3.66 -7.17 1.22
CA ASN A 205 4.02 -7.79 2.51
C ASN A 205 5.54 -8.01 2.74
N CYS A 206 6.40 -7.27 2.04
CA CYS A 206 7.85 -7.41 2.16
C CYS A 206 8.37 -6.72 3.41
N ARG A 207 9.25 -7.40 4.17
CA ARG A 207 9.95 -6.87 5.35
C ARG A 207 11.46 -6.73 5.13
N CYS A 208 11.93 -6.94 3.90
CA CYS A 208 13.31 -6.62 3.52
C CYS A 208 13.57 -5.12 3.62
N TYR A 209 14.83 -4.72 3.76
CA TYR A 209 15.21 -3.32 3.87
C TYR A 209 16.51 -3.02 3.10
N CYS A 210 16.72 -1.73 2.84
CA CYS A 210 17.88 -1.22 2.12
C CYS A 210 18.99 -0.83 3.10
N GLU A 211 20.09 -1.57 3.15
CA GLU A 211 21.31 -1.10 3.80
C GLU A 211 22.08 -0.20 2.81
N VAL A 212 21.86 1.10 2.91
CA VAL A 212 22.36 2.09 1.95
C VAL A 212 23.89 2.13 1.94
N ILE A 213 24.48 2.08 0.76
CA ILE A 213 25.92 2.33 0.58
C ILE A 213 26.13 3.84 0.44
N ILE A 214 26.87 4.41 1.38
CA ILE A 214 27.23 5.83 1.37
C ILE A 214 28.55 5.97 0.60
N PRO A 215 28.65 6.85 -0.41
CA PRO A 215 29.91 7.10 -1.10
C PRO A 215 31.00 7.56 -0.13
N GLU A 216 32.20 6.98 -0.23
CA GLU A 216 33.39 7.54 0.42
C GLU A 216 33.73 8.89 -0.22
N ARG A 217 34.09 9.89 0.59
CA ARG A 217 34.56 11.20 0.10
C ARG A 217 36.03 11.12 -0.29
#